data_AF-A0A3T1D244-F1
#
_entry.id   AF-A0A3T1D244-F1
#
_cell.length_a   1.000
_cell.length_b   1.000
_cell.length_c   1.000
_cell.angle_alpha   90.00
_cell.angle_beta   90.00
_cell.angle_gamma   90.00
#
_symmetry.space_group_name_H-M   'P 1'
#
loop_
_entity.id
_entity.type
_entity.pdbx_description
1 polymer ?
#
loop_
_entity_poly.entity_id
_entity_poly.type
_entity_poly.pdbx_seq_one_letter_code
_entity_poly.pdbx_strand_id
1 'polypeptide(L)'
;MRQGVILTGLGVAVWAVPTLFFLLFGDWVVLEVGDPYFGSSLFLLEMLSFLLLIGMALIVRLRLLKERGSATRFGFVAAAVGMLLNTFTLWHRESVFPKFNEGQHHAFSVWMTLAYALTLLVPAVVDRLVREPEKVENIVTPEASSLQSDIPIDELEVKPFTSETPTEKV
;
A
#
# COMPACT_ATOMS: atom_id res chain seq x y z
N MET A 1 -18.53 3.53 -12.87
CA MET A 1 -18.37 2.25 -13.60
C MET A 1 -16.95 1.97 -14.09
N ARG A 2 -16.19 2.94 -14.64
CA ARG A 2 -14.84 2.69 -15.21
C ARG A 2 -13.80 2.17 -14.22
N GLN A 3 -13.78 2.68 -12.99
CA GLN A 3 -12.80 2.27 -11.97
C GLN A 3 -12.94 0.79 -11.56
N GLY A 4 -14.17 0.27 -11.46
CA GLY A 4 -14.42 -1.13 -11.10
C GLY A 4 -13.80 -2.09 -12.10
N VAL A 5 -14.01 -1.87 -13.39
CA VAL A 5 -13.46 -2.69 -14.49
C VAL A 5 -11.94 -2.67 -14.50
N ILE A 6 -11.33 -1.52 -14.25
CA ILE A 6 -9.86 -1.40 -14.20
C ILE A 6 -9.31 -2.19 -13.00
N LEU A 7 -9.95 -2.09 -11.83
CA LEU A 7 -9.55 -2.84 -10.64
C LEU A 7 -9.68 -4.35 -10.83
N THR A 8 -10.76 -4.81 -11.45
CA THR A 8 -10.95 -6.25 -11.74
C THR A 8 -9.95 -6.73 -12.78
N GLY A 9 -9.77 -5.98 -13.87
CA GLY A 9 -8.79 -6.32 -14.92
C GLY A 9 -7.36 -6.37 -14.38
N LEU A 10 -7.02 -5.48 -13.46
CA LEU A 10 -5.71 -5.48 -12.81
C LEU A 10 -5.55 -6.66 -11.85
N GLY A 11 -6.61 -7.06 -11.11
CA GLY A 11 -6.61 -8.28 -10.31
C GLY A 11 -6.42 -9.56 -11.14
N VAL A 12 -7.09 -9.63 -12.30
CA VAL A 12 -6.88 -10.71 -13.28
C VAL A 12 -5.45 -10.69 -13.81
N ALA A 13 -4.87 -9.52 -14.08
CA ALA A 13 -3.47 -9.41 -14.51
C ALA A 13 -2.49 -9.88 -13.42
N VAL A 14 -2.74 -9.53 -12.16
CA VAL A 14 -1.96 -9.99 -11.00
C VAL A 14 -1.98 -11.52 -10.86
N TRP A 15 -3.05 -12.19 -11.29
CA TRP A 15 -3.11 -13.64 -11.36
C TRP A 15 -2.47 -14.21 -12.64
N ALA A 16 -2.78 -13.63 -13.81
CA ALA A 16 -2.41 -14.18 -15.11
C ALA A 16 -0.90 -14.11 -15.36
N VAL A 17 -0.25 -13.03 -14.94
CA VAL A 17 1.20 -12.84 -15.13
C VAL A 17 2.03 -13.93 -14.42
N PRO A 18 1.88 -14.15 -13.10
CA PRO A 18 2.60 -15.23 -12.43
C PRO A 18 2.17 -16.60 -12.96
N THR A 19 0.88 -16.85 -13.18
CA THR A 19 0.42 -18.14 -13.73
C THR A 19 1.10 -18.45 -15.07
N LEU A 20 1.20 -17.47 -15.97
CA LEU A 20 1.89 -17.64 -17.24
C LEU A 20 3.40 -17.84 -17.05
N PHE A 21 4.02 -17.12 -16.11
CA PHE A 21 5.43 -17.31 -15.78
C PHE A 21 5.72 -18.74 -15.30
N PHE A 22 4.89 -19.30 -14.42
CA PHE A 22 5.01 -20.69 -13.98
C PHE A 22 4.69 -21.70 -15.08
N LEU A 23 3.79 -21.36 -16.00
CA LEU A 23 3.51 -22.22 -17.15
C LEU A 23 4.74 -22.34 -18.08
N LEU A 24 5.48 -21.25 -18.25
CA LEU A 24 6.66 -21.20 -19.13
C LEU A 24 7.95 -21.67 -18.46
N PHE A 25 8.19 -21.25 -17.22
CA PHE A 25 9.46 -21.44 -16.51
C PHE A 25 9.34 -22.25 -15.22
N GLY A 26 8.13 -22.69 -14.87
CA GLY A 26 7.84 -23.33 -13.59
C GLY A 26 8.65 -24.61 -13.35
N ASP A 27 8.83 -25.43 -14.38
CA ASP A 27 9.65 -26.66 -14.32
C ASP A 27 11.12 -26.38 -13.93
N TRP A 28 11.62 -25.19 -14.28
CA TRP A 28 13.01 -24.79 -14.03
C TRP A 28 13.18 -24.00 -12.73
N VAL A 29 12.17 -23.21 -12.37
CA VAL A 29 12.23 -22.26 -11.26
C VAL A 29 11.68 -22.86 -9.96
N VAL A 30 10.68 -23.74 -10.05
CA VAL A 30 10.08 -24.45 -8.91
C VAL A 30 10.80 -25.77 -8.72
N LEU A 31 11.57 -25.86 -7.64
CA LEU A 31 12.18 -27.12 -7.24
C LEU A 31 11.22 -27.95 -6.41
N GLU A 32 11.42 -29.27 -6.44
CA GLU A 32 10.60 -30.21 -5.68
C GLU A 32 10.80 -30.07 -4.18
N VAL A 33 9.74 -30.32 -3.40
CA VAL A 33 9.80 -30.37 -1.93
C VAL A 33 10.65 -31.58 -1.51
N GLY A 34 11.93 -31.35 -1.25
CA GLY A 34 12.92 -32.39 -0.94
C GLY A 34 14.29 -32.13 -1.56
N ASP A 35 14.37 -31.22 -2.52
CA ASP A 35 15.64 -30.78 -3.10
C ASP A 35 16.44 -29.92 -2.10
N PRO A 36 17.76 -30.13 -1.92
CA PRO A 36 18.59 -29.29 -1.06
C PRO A 36 18.55 -27.80 -1.39
N TYR A 37 18.23 -27.43 -2.63
CA TYR A 37 18.13 -26.04 -3.08
C TYR A 37 16.70 -25.47 -3.03
N PHE A 38 15.72 -26.24 -2.55
CA PHE A 38 14.31 -25.82 -2.46
C PHE A 38 14.15 -24.46 -1.77
N GLY A 39 14.81 -24.26 -0.62
CA GLY A 39 14.73 -23.00 0.13
C GLY A 39 15.29 -21.80 -0.63
N SER A 40 16.39 -22.00 -1.36
CA SER A 40 17.00 -20.94 -2.19
C SER A 40 16.12 -20.59 -3.38
N SER A 41 15.54 -21.59 -4.06
CA SER A 41 14.55 -21.39 -5.13
C SER A 41 13.37 -20.59 -4.58
N LEU A 42 12.73 -21.05 -3.50
CA LEU A 42 11.57 -20.37 -2.89
C LEU A 42 11.90 -18.93 -2.52
N PHE A 43 13.06 -18.66 -1.92
CA PHE A 43 13.50 -17.31 -1.61
C PHE A 43 13.68 -16.44 -2.85
N LEU A 44 14.22 -16.99 -3.94
CA LEU A 44 14.38 -16.29 -5.22
C LEU A 44 13.01 -15.94 -5.84
N LEU A 45 12.08 -16.89 -5.81
CA LEU A 45 10.70 -16.68 -6.26
C LEU A 45 10.02 -15.60 -5.42
N GLU A 46 10.22 -15.63 -4.10
CA GLU A 46 9.64 -14.65 -3.19
C GLU A 46 10.21 -13.25 -3.44
N MET A 47 11.53 -13.14 -3.64
CA MET A 47 12.19 -11.88 -4.02
C MET A 47 11.67 -11.35 -5.35
N LEU A 48 11.47 -12.22 -6.34
CA LEU A 48 10.90 -11.84 -7.63
C LEU A 48 9.45 -11.37 -7.48
N SER A 49 8.63 -12.09 -6.72
CA SER A 49 7.26 -11.69 -6.38
C SER A 49 7.23 -10.34 -5.69
N PHE A 50 8.10 -10.12 -4.71
CA PHE A 50 8.20 -8.86 -3.99
C PHE A 50 8.58 -7.70 -4.92
N LEU A 51 9.56 -7.91 -5.80
CA LEU A 51 9.96 -6.92 -6.80
C LEU A 51 8.81 -6.59 -7.77
N LEU A 52 8.09 -7.60 -8.25
CA LEU A 52 6.91 -7.43 -9.11
C LEU A 52 5.79 -6.68 -8.38
N LEU A 53 5.54 -6.99 -7.10
CA LEU A 53 4.54 -6.30 -6.30
C LEU A 53 4.91 -4.83 -6.08
N ILE A 54 6.19 -4.52 -5.81
CA ILE A 54 6.67 -3.13 -5.72
C ILE A 54 6.50 -2.42 -7.06
N GLY A 55 6.93 -3.05 -8.16
CA GLY A 55 6.78 -2.48 -9.51
C GLY A 55 5.31 -2.20 -9.83
N MET A 56 4.41 -3.13 -9.51
CA MET A 56 2.97 -2.98 -9.68
C MET A 56 2.41 -1.87 -8.77
N ALA A 57 2.79 -1.84 -7.50
CA ALA A 57 2.35 -0.80 -6.56
C ALA A 57 2.79 0.61 -7.03
N LEU A 58 4.01 0.72 -7.57
CA LEU A 58 4.51 1.95 -8.19
C LEU A 58 3.72 2.31 -9.45
N ILE A 59 3.46 1.36 -10.35
CA ILE A 59 2.65 1.59 -11.56
C ILE A 59 1.25 2.06 -11.19
N VAL A 60 0.59 1.40 -10.24
CA VAL A 60 -0.74 1.81 -9.76
C VAL A 60 -0.73 3.22 -9.19
N ARG A 61 0.30 3.55 -8.41
CA ARG A 61 0.46 4.89 -7.82
C ARG A 61 0.79 5.96 -8.87
N LEU A 62 1.66 5.66 -9.83
CA LEU A 62 2.12 6.58 -10.88
C LEU A 62 1.05 6.79 -11.97
N ARG A 63 0.34 5.73 -12.38
CA ARG A 63 -0.61 5.77 -13.50
C ARG A 63 -2.08 5.88 -13.09
N LEU A 64 -2.47 5.35 -11.93
CA LEU A 64 -3.89 5.06 -11.68
C LEU A 64 -4.55 5.96 -10.64
N LEU A 65 -3.86 6.40 -9.59
CA LEU A 65 -4.51 7.03 -8.44
C LEU A 65 -3.64 8.13 -7.81
N LYS A 66 -3.93 9.39 -8.15
CA LYS A 66 -3.49 10.57 -7.37
C LYS A 66 -4.30 10.74 -6.07
N GLU A 67 -5.34 9.92 -5.84
CA GLU A 67 -6.23 9.99 -4.68
C GLU A 67 -5.92 8.94 -3.61
N ARG A 68 -5.87 9.42 -2.36
CA ARG A 68 -5.51 8.71 -1.11
C ARG A 68 -6.48 7.55 -0.81
N GLY A 69 -5.95 6.39 -0.38
CA GLY A 69 -6.74 5.28 0.20
C GLY A 69 -7.33 4.24 -0.78
N SER A 70 -7.15 4.40 -2.08
CA SER A 70 -7.64 3.44 -3.08
C SER A 70 -6.69 2.23 -3.31
N ALA A 71 -5.41 2.37 -2.97
CA ALA A 71 -4.41 1.29 -3.09
C ALA A 71 -4.73 0.06 -2.22
N THR A 72 -5.26 0.24 -1.01
CA THR A 72 -5.65 -0.86 -0.12
C THR A 72 -6.88 -1.61 -0.64
N ARG A 73 -7.85 -0.89 -1.21
CA ARG A 73 -9.02 -1.50 -1.87
C ARG A 73 -8.60 -2.27 -3.12
N PHE A 74 -7.62 -1.76 -3.86
CA PHE A 74 -7.02 -2.46 -4.99
C PHE A 74 -6.37 -3.77 -4.56
N GLY A 75 -5.47 -3.74 -3.56
CA GLY A 75 -4.81 -4.94 -3.05
C GLY A 75 -5.80 -6.00 -2.59
N PHE A 76 -6.87 -5.59 -1.90
CA PHE A 76 -7.92 -6.50 -1.45
C PHE A 76 -8.71 -7.12 -2.62
N VAL A 77 -9.16 -6.33 -3.60
CA VAL A 77 -9.91 -6.84 -4.75
C VAL A 77 -9.03 -7.75 -5.62
N ALA A 78 -7.76 -7.36 -5.84
CA ALA A 78 -6.81 -8.18 -6.58
C ALA A 78 -6.55 -9.52 -5.87
N ALA A 79 -6.38 -9.50 -4.55
CA ALA A 79 -6.22 -10.72 -3.76
C ALA A 79 -7.47 -11.60 -3.80
N ALA A 80 -8.67 -11.02 -3.66
CA ALA A 80 -9.93 -11.77 -3.70
C ALA A 80 -10.18 -12.44 -5.06
N VAL A 81 -10.06 -11.68 -6.15
CA VAL A 81 -10.21 -12.20 -7.52
C VAL A 81 -9.12 -13.23 -7.83
N GLY A 82 -7.88 -12.93 -7.48
CA GLY A 82 -6.75 -13.82 -7.68
C GLY A 82 -6.86 -15.13 -6.91
N MET A 83 -7.30 -15.12 -5.65
CA MET A 83 -7.51 -16.35 -4.87
C MET A 83 -8.60 -17.25 -5.46
N LEU A 84 -9.68 -16.66 -5.98
CA LEU A 84 -10.71 -17.43 -6.67
C LEU A 84 -10.17 -18.12 -7.92
N LEU A 85 -9.41 -17.40 -8.75
CA LEU A 85 -8.75 -17.95 -9.93
C LEU A 85 -7.70 -19.00 -9.57
N ASN A 86 -6.95 -18.81 -8.49
CA ASN A 86 -5.98 -19.78 -8.01
C ASN A 86 -6.63 -21.04 -7.46
N THR A 87 -7.81 -20.95 -6.87
CA THR A 87 -8.59 -22.13 -6.48
C THR A 87 -8.90 -22.99 -7.69
N PHE A 88 -9.34 -22.37 -8.79
CA PHE A 88 -9.57 -23.08 -10.05
C PHE A 88 -8.28 -23.67 -10.64
N THR A 89 -7.18 -22.92 -10.53
CA THR A 89 -5.84 -23.33 -10.99
C THR A 89 -5.34 -24.55 -10.22
N LEU A 90 -5.53 -24.59 -8.90
CA LEU A 90 -5.16 -25.73 -8.04
C LEU A 90 -6.08 -26.93 -8.24
N TRP A 91 -7.38 -26.69 -8.46
CA TRP A 91 -8.33 -27.75 -8.78
C TRP A 91 -7.91 -28.47 -10.07
N HIS A 92 -7.54 -27.71 -11.11
CA HIS A 92 -7.11 -28.22 -12.40
C HIS A 92 -5.58 -28.23 -12.56
N ARG A 93 -4.84 -28.43 -11.47
CA ARG A 93 -3.37 -28.27 -11.42
C ARG A 93 -2.64 -29.06 -12.50
N GLU A 94 -3.08 -30.29 -12.79
CA GLU A 94 -2.48 -31.17 -13.81
C GLU A 94 -2.75 -30.67 -15.24
N SER A 95 -3.89 -29.99 -15.46
CA SER A 95 -4.21 -29.40 -16.76
C SER A 95 -3.57 -28.04 -16.97
N VAL A 96 -3.38 -27.25 -15.91
CA VAL A 96 -2.78 -25.91 -16.00
C VAL A 96 -1.25 -25.98 -16.03
N PHE A 97 -0.67 -26.88 -15.23
CA PHE A 97 0.77 -27.11 -15.16
C PHE A 97 1.09 -28.58 -15.45
N PRO A 98 0.90 -29.05 -16.69
CA PRO A 98 1.11 -30.46 -17.05
C PRO A 98 2.57 -30.91 -16.95
N LYS A 99 3.51 -29.96 -16.85
CA LYS A 99 4.94 -30.24 -16.71
C LYS A 99 5.37 -30.42 -15.25
N PHE A 100 4.52 -30.11 -14.28
CA PHE A 100 4.93 -30.14 -12.88
C PHE A 100 4.86 -31.56 -12.34
N ASN A 101 5.88 -31.93 -11.55
CA ASN A 101 5.82 -33.11 -10.70
C ASN A 101 4.95 -32.83 -9.44
N GLU A 102 4.55 -33.88 -8.73
CA GLU A 102 3.72 -33.81 -7.52
C GLU A 102 4.36 -32.89 -6.45
N GLY A 103 5.66 -33.01 -6.20
CA GLY A 103 6.34 -32.11 -5.27
C GLY A 103 6.52 -30.67 -5.78
N GLN A 104 6.51 -30.41 -7.09
CA GLN A 104 6.49 -29.04 -7.63
C GLN A 104 5.11 -28.39 -7.46
N HIS A 105 4.02 -29.17 -7.55
CA HIS A 105 2.69 -28.66 -7.21
C HIS A 105 2.59 -28.25 -5.73
N HIS A 106 3.20 -29.04 -4.84
CA HIS A 106 3.31 -28.66 -3.43
C HIS A 106 4.13 -27.38 -3.24
N ALA A 107 5.32 -27.30 -3.85
CA ALA A 107 6.16 -26.12 -3.81
C ALA A 107 5.44 -24.85 -4.30
N PHE A 108 4.71 -24.96 -5.40
CA PHE A 108 3.89 -23.87 -5.94
C PHE A 108 2.80 -23.42 -4.97
N SER A 109 2.13 -24.34 -4.28
CA SER A 109 1.12 -23.99 -3.27
C SER A 109 1.73 -23.23 -2.09
N VAL A 110 2.93 -23.61 -1.64
CA VAL A 110 3.64 -22.91 -0.56
C VAL A 110 4.00 -21.49 -0.98
N TRP A 111 4.64 -21.35 -2.15
CA TRP A 111 4.95 -20.04 -2.72
C TRP A 111 3.70 -19.16 -2.86
N MET A 112 2.59 -19.73 -3.34
CA MET A 112 1.34 -19.00 -3.52
C MET A 112 0.85 -18.38 -2.20
N THR A 113 0.89 -19.12 -1.09
CA THR A 113 0.43 -18.59 0.21
C THR A 113 1.25 -17.37 0.65
N LEU A 114 2.56 -17.41 0.46
CA LEU A 114 3.46 -16.29 0.76
C LEU A 114 3.22 -15.10 -0.18
N ALA A 115 3.13 -15.37 -1.49
CA ALA A 115 2.88 -14.34 -2.49
C ALA A 115 1.56 -13.58 -2.23
N TYR A 116 0.49 -14.27 -1.82
CA TYR A 116 -0.77 -13.60 -1.47
C TYR A 116 -0.70 -12.84 -0.15
N ALA A 117 0.04 -13.35 0.84
CA ALA A 117 0.31 -12.59 2.07
C ALA A 117 1.03 -11.27 1.74
N LEU A 118 2.06 -11.30 0.88
CA LEU A 118 2.72 -10.08 0.39
C LEU A 118 1.80 -9.18 -0.42
N THR A 119 0.94 -9.76 -1.27
CA THR A 119 -0.01 -8.99 -2.09
C THR A 119 -0.98 -8.17 -1.24
N LEU A 120 -1.33 -8.67 -0.04
CA LEU A 120 -2.12 -7.91 0.94
C LEU A 120 -1.26 -6.94 1.77
N LEU A 121 -0.05 -7.36 2.16
CA LEU A 121 0.81 -6.61 3.08
C LEU A 121 1.46 -5.40 2.41
N VAL A 122 1.95 -5.52 1.17
CA VAL A 122 2.67 -4.45 0.47
C VAL A 122 1.78 -3.19 0.29
N PRO A 123 0.55 -3.28 -0.25
CA PRO A 123 -0.32 -2.10 -0.37
C PRO A 123 -0.69 -1.51 0.99
N ALA A 124 -0.88 -2.34 2.01
CA ALA A 124 -1.21 -1.90 3.36
C ALA A 124 -0.04 -1.12 4.02
N VAL A 125 1.19 -1.61 3.87
CA VAL A 125 2.39 -0.93 4.37
C VAL A 125 2.63 0.37 3.63
N VAL A 126 2.46 0.37 2.30
CA VAL A 126 2.61 1.59 1.48
C VAL A 126 1.55 2.64 1.85
N ASP A 127 0.29 2.23 2.09
CA ASP A 127 -0.76 3.16 2.55
C ASP A 127 -0.46 3.70 3.96
N ARG A 128 0.02 2.84 4.88
CA ARG A 128 0.35 3.25 6.26
C ARG A 128 1.56 4.18 6.33
N LEU A 129 2.63 3.89 5.60
CA LEU A 129 3.86 4.70 5.59
C LEU A 129 3.60 6.12 5.06
N VAL A 130 2.59 6.29 4.20
CA VAL A 130 2.16 7.60 3.66
C VAL A 130 1.13 8.31 4.55
N ARG A 131 0.53 7.63 5.55
CA ARG A 131 -0.32 8.28 6.57
C ARG A 131 0.49 8.94 7.71
N GLU A 132 1.72 8.51 7.93
CA GLU A 132 2.59 9.05 9.02
C GLU A 132 3.35 10.37 8.75
N PRO A 133 3.50 10.95 7.53
CA PRO A 133 4.19 12.23 7.39
C PRO A 133 3.32 13.46 7.76
N GLU A 134 2.02 13.32 8.05
CA GLU A 134 1.13 14.48 8.28
C GLU A 134 0.83 14.77 9.77
N LYS A 135 1.28 13.93 10.70
CA LYS A 135 0.96 14.07 12.14
C LYS A 135 2.15 14.30 13.07
N VAL A 136 3.27 14.83 12.56
CA VAL A 136 4.42 15.22 13.40
C VAL A 136 4.72 16.73 13.32
N GLU A 137 4.20 17.46 12.32
CA GLU A 137 4.43 18.91 12.19
C GLU A 137 3.41 19.78 12.95
N ASN A 138 2.35 19.20 13.53
CA ASN A 138 1.33 19.96 14.28
C ASN A 138 1.46 19.88 15.81
N ILE A 139 2.61 19.47 16.36
CA ILE A 139 2.81 19.38 17.82
C ILE A 139 4.06 20.12 18.31
N VAL A 140 4.75 20.89 17.47
CA VAL A 140 5.86 21.77 17.93
C VAL A 140 5.65 23.20 17.44
N THR A 141 4.60 23.85 17.95
CA THR A 141 4.62 25.31 18.16
C THR A 141 3.67 25.65 19.32
N PRO A 142 4.16 25.71 20.57
CA PRO A 142 3.50 26.50 21.59
C PRO A 142 3.94 27.96 21.45
N GLU A 143 2.95 28.85 21.34
CA GLU A 143 3.05 30.31 21.51
C GLU A 143 3.79 31.13 20.43
N ALA A 144 3.03 31.81 19.59
CA ALA A 144 2.84 33.27 19.66
C ALA A 144 2.16 33.80 18.40
N SER A 145 1.29 34.79 18.58
CA SER A 145 0.74 35.69 17.54
C SER A 145 -0.51 35.20 16.80
N SER A 146 -1.67 35.32 17.45
CA SER A 146 -2.93 35.48 16.75
C SER A 146 -3.90 36.34 17.56
N LEU A 147 -3.79 37.66 17.44
CA LEU A 147 -4.94 38.57 17.50
C LEU A 147 -4.63 39.79 16.63
N GLN A 148 -4.96 39.67 15.34
CA GLN A 148 -5.16 40.83 14.48
C GLN A 148 -6.50 40.60 13.74
N SER A 149 -7.51 41.40 14.08
CA SER A 149 -8.63 41.66 13.19
C SER A 149 -9.32 42.96 13.62
N ASP A 150 -9.03 44.00 12.84
CA ASP A 150 -9.98 44.98 12.31
C ASP A 150 -11.03 45.60 13.24
N ILE A 151 -10.76 46.85 13.66
CA ILE A 151 -11.80 47.84 14.00
C ILE A 151 -11.51 49.12 13.19
N PRO A 152 -12.50 49.75 12.52
CA PRO A 152 -12.30 50.94 11.67
C PRO A 152 -11.87 52.16 12.47
N ILE A 153 -11.10 53.05 11.83
CA ILE A 153 -10.69 54.35 12.35
C ILE A 153 -11.92 55.28 12.43
N ASP A 154 -12.52 55.36 13.61
CA ASP A 154 -13.17 56.56 14.12
C ASP A 154 -13.12 56.47 15.64
N GLU A 155 -12.91 57.58 16.34
CA GLU A 155 -12.74 57.68 17.80
C GLU A 155 -11.28 57.53 18.30
N LEU A 156 -10.41 58.42 17.81
CA LEU A 156 -9.27 58.93 18.57
C LEU A 156 -9.77 59.78 19.75
N GLU A 157 -10.30 59.17 20.80
CA GLU A 157 -10.39 59.83 22.11
C GLU A 157 -9.21 59.38 22.98
N VAL A 158 -8.08 60.08 22.77
CA VAL A 158 -6.92 60.03 23.66
C VAL A 158 -7.35 60.54 25.03
N LYS A 159 -7.73 59.63 25.94
CA LYS A 159 -7.77 59.94 27.37
C LYS A 159 -6.33 59.91 27.91
N PRO A 160 -5.76 61.04 28.33
CA PRO A 160 -4.44 61.04 28.92
C PRO A 160 -4.51 60.37 30.29
N PHE A 161 -3.73 59.32 30.47
CA PHE A 161 -3.47 58.73 31.77
C PHE A 161 -2.51 59.65 32.53
N THR A 162 -3.04 60.56 33.33
CA THR A 162 -2.26 61.34 34.30
C THR A 162 -1.98 60.47 35.52
N SER A 163 -0.72 60.05 35.66
CA SER A 163 -0.19 59.50 36.90
C SER A 163 0.47 60.61 37.72
N GLU A 164 -0.23 61.21 38.67
CA GLU A 164 0.39 61.88 39.83
C GLU A 164 -0.44 61.62 41.10
N THR A 165 0.16 60.85 42.01
CA THR A 165 -0.06 60.74 43.47
C THR A 165 0.30 62.04 44.21
N PRO A 166 0.20 62.15 45.55
CA PRO A 166 -0.95 62.18 46.48
C PRO A 166 -0.97 63.51 47.33
N THR A 167 -1.91 63.65 48.28
CA THR A 167 -2.01 64.69 49.38
C THR A 167 -2.33 66.13 48.93
N GLU A 168 -3.23 66.92 49.55
CA GLU A 168 -3.38 67.29 50.96
C GLU A 168 -4.75 67.97 51.20
N LYS A 169 -5.35 67.78 52.38
CA LYS A 169 -6.57 68.47 52.84
C LYS A 169 -6.19 69.81 53.50
N VAL A 170 -7.09 70.78 53.29
CA VAL A 170 -7.33 72.05 54.04
C VAL A 170 -6.81 72.08 55.47
#